data_AF-A0A518ENB6-F1
#
_entry.id   AF-A0A518ENB6-F1
#
_cell.length_a   1.000
_cell.length_b   1.000
_cell.length_c   1.000
_cell.angle_alpha   90.00
_cell.angle_beta   90.00
_cell.angle_gamma   90.00
#
_symmetry.space_group_name_H-M   'P 1'
#
loop_
_entity.id
_entity.type
_entity.pdbx_description
1 polymer ?
#
loop_
_entity_poly.entity_id
_entity_poly.type
_entity_poly.pdbx_seq_one_letter_code
_entity_poly.pdbx_strand_id
1 'polypeptide(L)'
;MRGIDLSRWTFDWDLTFAVLTVHPDGTVLHRYGGRDSREPDHWLTEASYRRFLTASLEAHRQHEPREIPTTSEEPITIDSIPSFAERDKGACIHCHSALPALRIEAQYLDTWTRDDLWVYPPPSKIGLDLDRDDQALITAVAPDSFAARAGLRSGDRLTSVATATDLMAVLNGLPNAATALALPFERADEAAPRLANVELPAGWKTYTPAEFAWRPSKWGLSPAPGFGGPVLNADQLAEVGLPAGTFAFEVDYLVTWGENQKVGKAAAAAGIHEGLIVLGTESKRDFLSIDHFHAWWRLSVSPGSTVRVAVWNAGAVEIIPIPISLR
;
A
#
# COMPACT_ATOMS: atom_id res chain seq x y z
N MET A 1 -11.29 14.86 7.71
CA MET A 1 -11.81 14.10 6.54
C MET A 1 -13.32 14.22 6.33
N ARG A 2 -14.14 14.66 7.30
CA ARG A 2 -15.58 14.88 7.09
C ARG A 2 -15.85 15.89 5.98
N GLY A 3 -16.83 15.62 5.11
CA GLY A 3 -17.21 16.52 4.01
C GLY A 3 -16.18 16.65 2.88
N ILE A 4 -15.09 15.89 2.91
CA ILE A 4 -14.14 15.82 1.80
C ILE A 4 -14.73 14.93 0.71
N ASP A 5 -14.83 15.48 -0.50
CA ASP A 5 -15.19 14.73 -1.70
C ASP A 5 -14.07 13.78 -2.11
N LEU A 6 -14.26 12.49 -1.82
CA LEU A 6 -13.31 11.42 -2.11
C LEU A 6 -13.18 11.16 -3.61
N SER A 7 -14.17 11.56 -4.43
CA SER A 7 -14.13 11.40 -5.89
C SER A 7 -13.21 12.44 -6.54
N ARG A 8 -13.12 13.62 -5.95
CA ARG A 8 -12.35 14.77 -6.47
C ARG A 8 -10.96 14.86 -5.87
N TRP A 9 -10.84 14.70 -4.56
CA TRP A 9 -9.59 14.91 -3.82
C TRP A 9 -8.88 13.58 -3.59
N THR A 10 -8.47 12.94 -4.69
CA THR A 10 -7.90 11.59 -4.66
C THR A 10 -6.41 11.59 -4.31
N PHE A 11 -6.05 10.82 -3.29
CA PHE A 11 -4.68 10.40 -2.97
C PHE A 11 -4.70 9.04 -2.26
N ASP A 12 -3.53 8.47 -1.98
CA ASP A 12 -3.46 7.21 -1.24
C ASP A 12 -3.87 7.43 0.23
N TRP A 13 -5.07 6.98 0.57
CA TRP A 13 -5.63 7.17 1.91
C TRP A 13 -4.93 6.33 2.98
N ASP A 14 -4.04 5.40 2.60
CA ASP A 14 -3.17 4.65 3.51
C ASP A 14 -1.98 5.48 4.04
N LEU A 15 -1.79 6.72 3.56
CA LEU A 15 -0.70 7.60 3.98
C LEU A 15 -0.95 8.27 5.35
N THR A 16 0.15 8.65 6.00
CA THR A 16 0.14 9.49 7.21
C THR A 16 0.15 10.98 6.89
N PHE A 17 0.62 11.36 5.70
CA PHE A 17 0.73 12.73 5.24
C PHE A 17 0.50 12.82 3.73
N ALA A 18 -0.31 13.78 3.29
CA ALA A 18 -0.53 14.07 1.88
C ALA A 18 -0.79 15.57 1.69
N VAL A 19 -0.26 16.13 0.60
CA VAL A 19 -0.53 17.50 0.17
C VAL A 19 -1.01 17.47 -1.27
N LEU A 20 -2.11 18.15 -1.54
CA LEU A 20 -2.62 18.41 -2.88
C LEU A 20 -2.45 19.90 -3.18
N THR A 21 -1.93 20.23 -4.35
CA THR A 21 -2.01 21.59 -4.90
C THR A 21 -3.11 21.63 -5.94
N VAL A 22 -3.97 22.63 -5.86
CA VAL A 22 -5.21 22.70 -6.63
C VAL A 22 -5.32 24.05 -7.31
N HIS A 23 -5.73 24.05 -8.58
CA HIS A 23 -6.12 25.27 -9.27
C HIS A 23 -7.54 25.69 -8.81
N PRO A 24 -7.91 27.00 -8.82
CA PRO A 24 -9.23 27.45 -8.38
C PRO A 24 -10.44 26.81 -9.09
N ASP A 25 -10.27 26.32 -10.31
CA ASP A 25 -11.34 25.57 -10.99
C ASP A 25 -11.59 24.19 -10.37
N GLY A 26 -10.62 23.61 -9.66
CA GLY A 26 -10.71 22.27 -9.10
C GLY A 26 -9.68 21.27 -9.56
N THR A 27 -8.87 21.63 -10.54
CA THR A 27 -7.86 20.73 -11.08
C THR A 27 -6.78 20.48 -10.03
N VAL A 28 -6.54 19.20 -9.69
CA VAL A 28 -5.37 18.84 -8.89
C VAL A 28 -4.14 18.94 -9.79
N LEU A 29 -3.24 19.87 -9.45
CA LEU A 29 -2.01 20.13 -10.20
C LEU A 29 -0.94 19.08 -9.86
N HIS A 30 -0.60 18.97 -8.57
CA HIS A 30 0.36 18.00 -8.08
C HIS A 30 -0.01 17.45 -6.70
N ARG A 31 0.57 16.31 -6.37
CA ARG A 31 0.43 15.56 -5.12
C ARG A 31 1.80 15.39 -4.48
N TYR A 32 1.85 15.35 -3.15
CA TYR A 32 3.07 15.09 -2.39
C TYR A 32 2.75 14.29 -1.12
N GLY A 33 3.73 13.55 -0.60
CA GLY A 33 3.59 12.81 0.66
C GLY A 33 3.63 11.28 0.53
N GLY A 34 3.55 10.74 -0.69
CA GLY A 34 3.43 9.30 -0.99
C GLY A 34 4.45 8.40 -0.30
N ARG A 35 4.17 7.10 -0.29
CA ARG A 35 4.96 6.08 0.39
C ARG A 35 4.99 4.79 -0.41
N ASP A 36 6.07 4.02 -0.21
CA ASP A 36 6.18 2.63 -0.65
C ASP A 36 6.71 1.75 0.50
N SER A 37 7.20 0.55 0.18
CA SER A 37 7.68 -0.41 1.19
C SER A 37 8.98 0.00 1.90
N ARG A 38 9.62 1.10 1.48
CA ARG A 38 10.75 1.72 2.21
C ARG A 38 10.25 2.49 3.44
N GLU A 39 11.18 3.23 4.05
CA GLU A 39 10.92 4.04 5.22
C GLU A 39 9.81 5.10 4.96
N PRO A 40 8.99 5.42 5.97
CA PRO A 40 7.86 6.35 5.81
C PRO A 40 8.22 7.73 5.28
N ASP A 41 9.45 8.19 5.50
CA ASP A 41 9.96 9.51 5.14
C ASP A 41 10.86 9.49 3.90
N HIS A 42 10.90 8.36 3.17
CA HIS A 42 11.76 8.20 2.01
C HIS A 42 11.53 9.33 0.99
N TRP A 43 10.29 9.70 0.69
CA TRP A 43 9.95 10.78 -0.24
C TRP A 43 9.79 12.16 0.41
N LEU A 44 10.03 12.28 1.72
CA LEU A 44 9.73 13.48 2.51
C LEU A 44 11.03 14.23 2.84
N THR A 45 11.44 15.14 1.95
CA THR A 45 12.58 16.04 2.18
C THR A 45 12.20 17.49 1.99
N GLU A 46 12.93 18.39 2.67
CA GLU A 46 12.75 19.82 2.44
C GLU A 46 12.99 20.18 0.96
N ALA A 47 14.01 19.59 0.34
CA ALA A 47 14.36 19.82 -1.05
C ALA A 47 13.25 19.40 -2.01
N SER A 48 12.69 18.19 -1.83
CA SER A 48 11.58 17.71 -2.66
C SER A 48 10.31 18.50 -2.43
N TYR A 49 10.02 18.92 -1.19
CA TYR A 49 8.85 19.77 -0.92
C TYR A 49 8.97 21.15 -1.58
N ARG A 50 10.15 21.77 -1.56
CA ARG A 50 10.41 23.04 -2.26
C ARG A 50 10.24 22.91 -3.77
N ARG A 51 10.73 21.81 -4.35
CA ARG A 51 10.56 21.52 -5.79
C ARG A 51 9.10 21.28 -6.15
N PHE A 52 8.38 20.50 -5.35
CA PHE A 52 6.94 20.31 -5.48
C PHE A 52 6.20 21.65 -5.52
N LEU A 53 6.42 22.54 -4.54
CA LEU A 53 5.76 23.86 -4.52
C LEU A 53 6.14 24.73 -5.73
N THR A 54 7.38 24.64 -6.19
CA THR A 54 7.86 25.38 -7.38
C THR A 54 7.18 24.88 -8.65
N ALA A 55 7.12 23.55 -8.82
CA ALA A 55 6.43 22.92 -9.94
C ALA A 55 4.93 23.24 -9.92
N SER A 56 4.28 23.21 -8.76
CA SER A 56 2.88 23.61 -8.61
C SER A 56 2.60 25.05 -8.97
N LEU A 57 3.50 25.98 -8.62
CA LEU A 57 3.37 27.37 -9.02
C LEU A 57 3.52 27.53 -10.54
N GLU A 58 4.43 26.77 -11.17
CA GLU A 58 4.61 26.80 -12.61
C GLU A 58 3.42 26.17 -13.35
N ALA A 59 2.95 25.00 -12.91
CA ALA A 59 1.75 24.37 -13.43
C ALA A 59 0.53 25.28 -13.29
N HIS A 60 0.40 26.01 -12.18
CA HIS A 60 -0.67 27.00 -12.00
C HIS A 60 -0.59 28.14 -13.02
N ARG A 61 0.61 28.63 -13.35
CA ARG A 61 0.81 29.70 -14.35
C ARG A 61 0.54 29.25 -15.77
N GLN A 62 0.85 27.99 -16.07
CA GLN A 62 0.66 27.38 -17.39
C GLN A 62 -0.72 26.74 -17.55
N HIS A 63 -1.55 26.75 -16.50
CA HIS A 63 -2.84 26.07 -16.50
C HIS A 63 -3.80 26.73 -17.49
N GLU A 64 -4.16 25.99 -18.53
CA GLU A 64 -5.27 26.34 -19.39
C GLU A 64 -6.58 25.84 -18.74
N PRO A 65 -7.59 26.71 -18.56
CA PRO A 65 -8.86 26.31 -17.98
C PRO A 65 -9.44 25.10 -18.73
N ARG A 66 -9.70 24.03 -18.00
CA ARG A 66 -10.42 22.87 -18.54
C ARG A 66 -11.87 22.98 -18.13
N GLU A 67 -12.78 22.68 -19.05
CA GLU A 67 -14.15 22.36 -18.66
C GLU A 67 -14.07 21.11 -17.79
N ILE A 68 -14.14 21.30 -16.47
CA ILE A 68 -14.38 20.20 -15.56
C ILE A 68 -15.81 19.78 -15.84
N PRO A 69 -16.06 18.51 -16.23
CA PRO A 69 -17.40 18.05 -16.49
C PRO A 69 -18.30 18.45 -15.31
N THR A 70 -19.33 19.26 -15.58
CA THR A 70 -20.38 19.60 -14.62
C THR A 70 -21.31 18.41 -14.38
N THR A 71 -20.80 17.18 -14.50
CA THR A 71 -21.45 16.04 -13.88
C THR A 71 -21.32 16.26 -12.38
N SER A 72 -22.30 16.98 -11.86
CA SER A 72 -22.69 17.04 -10.46
C SER A 72 -23.05 15.63 -10.01
N GLU A 73 -22.08 14.72 -10.03
CA GLU A 73 -22.13 13.56 -9.16
C GLU A 73 -22.05 14.12 -7.75
N GLU A 74 -23.03 13.74 -6.94
CA GLU A 74 -23.08 14.14 -5.55
C GLU A 74 -21.74 13.78 -4.89
N PRO A 75 -21.09 14.71 -4.17
CA PRO A 75 -19.79 14.45 -3.57
C PRO A 75 -19.80 13.15 -2.77
N ILE A 76 -18.90 12.22 -3.10
CA ILE A 76 -18.75 10.99 -2.32
C ILE A 76 -17.97 11.37 -1.07
N THR A 77 -18.66 11.57 0.03
CA THR A 77 -18.04 11.78 1.34
C THR A 77 -18.01 10.45 2.09
N ILE A 78 -17.05 10.29 3.01
CA ILE A 78 -17.00 9.05 3.79
C ILE A 78 -18.23 8.85 4.67
N ASP A 79 -18.82 9.94 5.17
CA ASP A 79 -20.06 9.92 5.95
C ASP A 79 -21.32 9.64 5.12
N SER A 80 -21.27 9.78 3.79
CA SER A 80 -22.34 9.35 2.89
C SER A 80 -22.25 7.87 2.50
N ILE A 81 -21.18 7.15 2.88
CA ILE A 81 -21.04 5.70 2.63
C ILE A 81 -21.91 4.94 3.65
N PRO A 82 -22.95 4.20 3.21
CA PRO A 82 -23.89 3.53 4.12
C PRO A 82 -23.22 2.59 5.13
N SER A 83 -22.32 1.72 4.67
CA SER A 83 -21.60 0.79 5.54
C SER A 83 -20.71 1.47 6.58
N PHE A 84 -20.13 2.63 6.26
CA PHE A 84 -19.38 3.42 7.22
C PHE A 84 -20.31 4.07 8.25
N ALA A 85 -21.42 4.67 7.80
CA ALA A 85 -22.40 5.29 8.68
C ALA A 85 -22.97 4.29 9.70
N GLU A 86 -23.23 3.04 9.27
CA GLU A 86 -23.73 1.98 10.14
C GLU A 86 -22.68 1.51 11.16
N ARG A 87 -21.45 1.24 10.71
CA ARG A 87 -20.37 0.68 11.54
C ARG A 87 -19.84 1.70 12.55
N ASP A 88 -19.57 2.92 12.10
CA ASP A 88 -18.79 3.90 12.87
C ASP A 88 -19.65 4.91 13.63
N LYS A 89 -20.98 4.97 13.40
CA LYS A 89 -21.99 5.71 14.19
C LYS A 89 -21.55 7.11 14.68
N GLY A 90 -20.94 7.91 13.80
CA GLY A 90 -20.50 9.27 14.12
C GLY A 90 -19.11 9.39 14.76
N ALA A 91 -18.28 8.33 14.72
CA ALA A 91 -16.89 8.36 15.14
C ALA A 91 -16.04 9.41 14.39
N CYS A 92 -14.86 9.70 14.94
CA CYS A 92 -13.89 10.56 14.27
C CYS A 92 -13.44 9.95 12.94
N ILE A 93 -13.37 10.78 11.90
CA ILE A 93 -13.06 10.36 10.54
C ILE A 93 -11.60 10.72 10.22
N HIS A 94 -10.77 9.71 9.99
CA HIS A 94 -9.37 9.83 9.56
C HIS A 94 -9.17 9.33 8.12
N CYS A 95 -8.04 9.63 7.48
CA CYS A 95 -7.75 9.19 6.11
C CYS A 95 -7.81 7.65 5.99
N HIS A 96 -7.23 6.93 6.95
CA HIS A 96 -7.25 5.45 6.99
C HIS A 96 -8.64 4.83 7.11
N SER A 97 -9.68 5.63 7.36
CA SER A 97 -11.07 5.17 7.35
C SER A 97 -11.62 4.99 5.92
N ALA A 98 -11.09 5.72 4.93
CA ALA A 98 -11.68 5.80 3.59
C ALA A 98 -11.59 4.50 2.80
N LEU A 99 -10.39 3.90 2.67
CA LEU A 99 -10.24 2.63 1.93
C LEU A 99 -11.03 1.48 2.56
N PRO A 100 -11.02 1.27 3.90
CA PRO A 100 -11.89 0.27 4.52
C PRO A 100 -13.38 0.53 4.26
N ALA A 101 -13.84 1.78 4.35
CA ALA A 101 -15.24 2.14 4.10
C ALA A 101 -15.66 1.80 2.67
N LEU A 102 -14.90 2.26 1.67
CA LEU A 102 -15.16 2.00 0.26
C LEU A 102 -15.12 0.50 -0.06
N ARG A 103 -14.16 -0.23 0.53
CA ARG A 103 -14.04 -1.68 0.35
C ARG A 103 -15.25 -2.42 0.92
N ILE A 104 -15.65 -2.10 2.16
CA ILE A 104 -16.78 -2.76 2.82
C ILE A 104 -18.07 -2.50 2.03
N GLU A 105 -18.28 -1.27 1.57
CA GLU A 105 -19.41 -0.93 0.70
C GLU A 105 -19.40 -1.75 -0.59
N ALA A 106 -18.27 -1.81 -1.30
CA ALA A 106 -18.13 -2.60 -2.51
C ALA A 106 -18.38 -4.10 -2.28
N GLN A 107 -18.03 -4.62 -1.09
CA GLN A 107 -18.33 -6.00 -0.69
C GLN A 107 -19.83 -6.21 -0.46
N TYR A 108 -20.52 -5.27 0.19
CA TYR A 108 -21.98 -5.33 0.34
C TYR A 108 -22.72 -5.27 -0.99
N LEU A 109 -22.17 -4.52 -1.95
CA LEU A 109 -22.72 -4.38 -3.30
C LEU A 109 -22.28 -5.48 -4.27
N ASP A 110 -21.49 -6.47 -3.83
CA ASP A 110 -20.93 -7.55 -4.67
C ASP A 110 -20.13 -7.05 -5.89
N THR A 111 -19.50 -5.88 -5.76
CA THR A 111 -18.64 -5.27 -6.79
C THR A 111 -17.16 -5.36 -6.46
N TRP A 112 -16.82 -5.70 -5.20
CA TRP A 112 -15.44 -5.82 -4.76
C TRP A 112 -14.73 -7.02 -5.39
N THR A 113 -13.54 -6.77 -5.91
CA THR A 113 -12.61 -7.78 -6.40
C THR A 113 -11.26 -7.66 -5.70
N ARG A 114 -10.44 -8.70 -5.83
CA ARG A 114 -9.09 -8.68 -5.26
C ARG A 114 -8.20 -7.60 -5.87
N ASP A 115 -8.47 -7.18 -7.10
CA ASP A 115 -7.71 -6.13 -7.77
C ASP A 115 -7.89 -4.76 -7.13
N ASP A 116 -9.00 -4.53 -6.41
CA ASP A 116 -9.26 -3.28 -5.70
C ASP A 116 -8.29 -3.05 -4.51
N LEU A 117 -7.49 -4.07 -4.15
CA LEU A 117 -6.41 -3.91 -3.16
C LEU A 117 -5.22 -3.13 -3.72
N TRP A 118 -5.03 -3.13 -5.03
CA TRP A 118 -3.80 -2.68 -5.68
C TRP A 118 -3.88 -1.21 -6.07
N VAL A 119 -3.95 -0.36 -5.04
CA VAL A 119 -4.01 1.10 -5.21
C VAL A 119 -2.63 1.73 -5.14
N TYR A 120 -2.46 2.84 -5.85
CA TYR A 120 -1.26 3.72 -5.86
C TYR A 120 0.08 2.97 -5.94
N PRO A 121 0.31 2.18 -7.01
CA PRO A 121 1.59 1.49 -7.21
C PRO A 121 2.77 2.48 -7.29
N PRO A 122 3.89 2.18 -6.60
CA PRO A 122 5.06 3.02 -6.62
C PRO A 122 5.79 2.97 -7.97
N PRO A 123 6.69 3.92 -8.27
CA PRO A 123 7.51 3.91 -9.48
C PRO A 123 8.27 2.58 -9.69
N SER A 124 8.71 1.96 -8.60
CA SER A 124 9.42 0.67 -8.63
C SER A 124 8.56 -0.46 -9.20
N LYS A 125 7.23 -0.35 -9.17
CA LYS A 125 6.31 -1.32 -9.77
C LYS A 125 6.47 -1.41 -11.29
N ILE A 126 6.87 -0.31 -11.93
CA ILE A 126 7.22 -0.29 -13.35
C ILE A 126 8.72 -0.39 -13.63
N GLY A 127 9.53 -0.53 -12.56
CA GLY A 127 10.97 -0.67 -12.62
C GLY A 127 11.75 0.64 -12.56
N LEU A 128 11.15 1.73 -12.10
CA LEU A 128 11.84 3.01 -11.91
C LEU A 128 12.22 3.20 -10.44
N ASP A 129 13.42 3.71 -10.20
CA ASP A 129 13.75 4.42 -8.96
C ASP A 129 13.99 5.90 -9.29
N LEU A 130 13.54 6.77 -8.40
CA LEU A 130 13.56 8.21 -8.59
C LEU A 130 14.44 8.87 -7.54
N ASP A 131 14.97 10.04 -7.85
CA ASP A 131 15.74 10.80 -6.86
C ASP A 131 14.83 11.27 -5.72
N ARG A 132 15.32 11.15 -4.49
CA ARG A 132 14.57 11.51 -3.28
C ARG A 132 14.24 13.00 -3.24
N ASP A 133 15.17 13.85 -3.66
CA ASP A 133 15.05 15.30 -3.62
C ASP A 133 14.48 15.85 -4.92
N ASP A 134 14.88 15.32 -6.08
CA ASP A 134 14.33 15.65 -7.40
C ASP A 134 13.52 14.48 -7.97
N GLN A 135 12.29 14.30 -7.47
CA GLN A 135 11.45 13.12 -7.76
C GLN A 135 10.95 13.01 -9.21
N ALA A 136 11.36 13.91 -10.11
CA ALA A 136 11.18 13.76 -11.56
C ALA A 136 12.41 13.12 -12.25
N LEU A 137 13.56 13.02 -11.57
CA LEU A 137 14.79 12.41 -12.06
C LEU A 137 14.78 10.90 -11.83
N ILE A 138 15.01 10.13 -12.88
CA ILE A 138 15.23 8.68 -12.76
C ILE A 138 16.68 8.44 -12.32
N THR A 139 16.86 7.80 -11.16
CA THR A 139 18.19 7.44 -10.63
C THR A 139 18.59 6.04 -11.06
N ALA A 140 17.63 5.13 -11.19
CA ALA A 140 17.87 3.78 -11.67
C ALA A 140 16.66 3.23 -12.45
N VAL A 141 16.95 2.31 -13.37
CA VAL A 141 15.94 1.51 -14.05
C VAL A 141 16.30 0.05 -13.85
N ALA A 142 15.39 -0.72 -13.27
CA ALA A 142 15.61 -2.14 -13.03
C ALA A 142 15.78 -2.88 -14.37
N PRO A 143 16.80 -3.76 -14.51
CA PRO A 143 16.99 -4.53 -15.72
C PRO A 143 15.75 -5.40 -16.00
N ASP A 144 15.43 -5.58 -17.28
CA ASP A 144 14.28 -6.37 -17.74
C ASP A 144 12.92 -5.91 -17.17
N SER A 145 12.82 -4.68 -16.68
CA SER A 145 11.56 -4.09 -16.24
C SER A 145 10.71 -3.55 -17.39
N PHE A 146 9.47 -3.17 -17.09
CA PHE A 146 8.58 -2.50 -18.06
C PHE A 146 9.21 -1.19 -18.57
N ALA A 147 9.77 -0.38 -17.66
CA ALA A 147 10.46 0.85 -18.00
C ALA A 147 11.73 0.63 -18.83
N ALA A 148 12.55 -0.39 -18.51
CA ALA A 148 13.75 -0.71 -19.29
C ALA A 148 13.41 -1.10 -20.73
N ARG A 149 12.38 -1.93 -20.93
CA ARG A 149 11.89 -2.31 -22.26
C ARG A 149 11.36 -1.12 -23.06
N ALA A 150 10.80 -0.12 -22.38
CA ALA A 150 10.36 1.13 -22.98
C ALA A 150 11.51 2.10 -23.30
N GLY A 151 12.75 1.75 -22.95
CA GLY A 151 13.95 2.53 -23.27
C GLY A 151 14.26 3.67 -22.29
N LEU A 152 13.61 3.71 -21.13
CA LEU A 152 13.95 4.62 -20.04
C LEU A 152 15.29 4.22 -19.41
N ARG A 153 16.05 5.22 -18.94
CA ARG A 153 17.40 5.06 -18.39
C ARG A 153 17.60 5.95 -17.16
N SER A 154 18.59 5.61 -16.36
CA SER A 154 19.11 6.53 -15.34
C SER A 154 19.54 7.85 -16.00
N GLY A 155 19.22 8.98 -15.37
CA GLY A 155 19.46 10.32 -15.90
C GLY A 155 18.29 10.93 -16.66
N ASP A 156 17.31 10.13 -17.11
CA ASP A 156 16.10 10.64 -17.77
C ASP A 156 15.25 11.46 -16.77
N ARG A 157 14.63 12.55 -17.24
CA ARG A 157 13.71 13.38 -16.46
C ARG A 157 12.27 13.18 -16.92
N LEU A 158 11.38 12.75 -16.05
CA LEU A 158 9.95 12.74 -16.36
C LEU A 158 9.42 14.18 -16.43
N THR A 159 8.60 14.51 -17.42
CA THR A 159 8.12 15.90 -17.63
C THR A 159 6.64 16.09 -17.35
N SER A 160 5.87 15.01 -17.21
CA SER A 160 4.44 15.08 -16.86
C SER A 160 4.14 15.01 -15.37
N VAL A 161 5.16 14.84 -14.52
CA VAL A 161 5.03 14.66 -13.07
C VAL A 161 6.09 15.47 -12.35
N ALA A 162 5.77 16.01 -11.18
CA ALA A 162 6.73 16.71 -10.32
C ALA A 162 7.23 15.84 -9.16
N THR A 163 6.44 14.83 -8.77
CA THR A 163 6.72 14.00 -7.60
C THR A 163 6.52 12.52 -7.91
N ALA A 164 7.07 11.66 -7.05
CA ALA A 164 6.77 10.23 -7.10
C ALA A 164 5.27 9.96 -6.86
N THR A 165 4.60 10.82 -6.09
CA THR A 165 3.17 10.70 -5.77
C THR A 165 2.28 11.04 -6.97
N ASP A 166 2.70 11.97 -7.83
CA ASP A 166 2.04 12.23 -9.10
C ASP A 166 2.07 10.98 -9.99
N LEU A 167 3.25 10.36 -10.13
CA LEU A 167 3.39 9.11 -10.88
C LEU A 167 2.54 7.98 -10.26
N MET A 168 2.53 7.84 -8.94
CA MET A 168 1.66 6.88 -8.25
C MET A 168 0.18 7.11 -8.56
N ALA A 169 -0.27 8.37 -8.67
CA ALA A 169 -1.65 8.69 -9.02
C ALA A 169 -1.97 8.37 -10.49
N VAL A 170 -1.05 8.68 -11.41
CA VAL A 170 -1.17 8.28 -12.83
C VAL A 170 -1.27 6.76 -12.94
N LEU A 171 -0.39 6.03 -12.27
CA LEU A 171 -0.39 4.57 -12.26
C LEU A 171 -1.65 4.00 -11.57
N ASN A 172 -2.17 4.67 -10.54
CA ASN A 172 -3.42 4.27 -9.88
C ASN A 172 -4.61 4.29 -10.85
N GLY A 173 -4.68 5.26 -11.76
CA GLY A 173 -5.77 5.39 -12.73
C GLY A 173 -5.80 4.33 -13.83
N LEU A 174 -4.72 3.57 -14.03
CA LEU A 174 -4.66 2.51 -15.04
C LEU A 174 -5.38 1.23 -14.58
N PRO A 175 -5.90 0.38 -15.47
CA PRO A 175 -6.45 -0.92 -15.07
C PRO A 175 -5.34 -1.89 -14.63
N ASN A 176 -5.67 -2.90 -13.81
CA ASN A 176 -4.80 -4.07 -13.57
C ASN A 176 -4.88 -5.11 -14.71
N ALA A 177 -5.41 -4.72 -15.87
CA ALA A 177 -5.39 -5.49 -17.10
C ALA A 177 -4.20 -5.07 -17.98
N ALA A 178 -3.98 -5.78 -19.09
CA ALA A 178 -2.99 -5.38 -20.07
C ALA A 178 -3.28 -3.97 -20.60
N THR A 179 -2.29 -3.08 -20.52
CA THR A 179 -2.42 -1.67 -20.89
C THR A 179 -1.05 -1.08 -21.25
N ALA A 180 -1.02 0.20 -21.63
CA ALA A 180 0.21 0.92 -21.89
C ALA A 180 0.16 2.31 -21.25
N LEU A 181 1.30 2.76 -20.76
CA LEU A 181 1.47 4.09 -20.19
C LEU A 181 2.44 4.89 -21.05
N ALA A 182 1.98 6.03 -21.55
CA ALA A 182 2.81 7.00 -22.24
C ALA A 182 3.48 7.93 -21.22
N LEU A 183 4.81 7.81 -21.05
CA LEU A 183 5.60 8.64 -20.14
C LEU A 183 6.50 9.60 -20.92
N PRO A 184 6.17 10.91 -20.95
CA PRO A 184 7.05 11.89 -21.57
C PRO A 184 8.26 12.14 -20.67
N PHE A 185 9.43 12.25 -21.30
CA PHE A 185 10.69 12.48 -20.60
C PHE A 185 11.68 13.30 -21.43
N GLU A 186 12.66 13.91 -20.75
CA GLU A 186 13.82 14.55 -21.35
C GLU A 186 15.08 13.75 -21.05
N ARG A 187 16.02 13.77 -21.99
CA ARG A 187 17.34 13.16 -21.84
C ARG A 187 18.41 14.17 -22.20
N ALA A 188 19.42 14.31 -21.34
CA ALA A 188 20.39 15.41 -21.43
C ALA A 188 21.19 15.49 -22.75
N ASP A 189 21.38 14.37 -23.44
CA ASP A 189 22.07 14.31 -24.75
C ASP A 189 21.14 14.52 -25.95
N GLU A 190 19.85 14.77 -25.72
CA GLU A 190 18.83 14.92 -26.76
C GLU A 190 18.06 16.24 -26.58
N ALA A 191 17.90 17.00 -27.67
CA ALA A 191 17.30 18.34 -27.62
C ALA A 191 15.76 18.34 -27.55
N ALA A 192 15.10 17.22 -27.88
CA ALA A 192 13.65 17.12 -27.97
C ALA A 192 13.09 16.20 -26.87
N PRO A 193 11.96 16.56 -26.24
CA PRO A 193 11.24 15.64 -25.36
C PRO A 193 10.88 14.35 -26.08
N ARG A 194 10.99 13.23 -25.36
CA ARG A 194 10.68 11.89 -25.82
C ARG A 194 9.44 11.36 -25.13
N LEU A 195 8.88 10.30 -25.71
CA LEU A 195 7.75 9.56 -25.14
C LEU A 195 8.13 8.09 -25.03
N ALA A 196 8.16 7.56 -23.81
CA ALA A 196 8.30 6.13 -23.56
C ALA A 196 6.91 5.49 -23.53
N ASN A 197 6.69 4.44 -24.33
CA ASN A 197 5.48 3.63 -24.26
C ASN A 197 5.74 2.40 -23.37
N VAL A 198 5.36 2.49 -22.10
CA VAL A 198 5.57 1.43 -21.11
C VAL A 198 4.43 0.42 -21.19
N GLU A 199 4.69 -0.74 -21.79
CA GLU A 199 3.72 -1.84 -21.86
C GLU A 199 3.62 -2.57 -20.52
N LEU A 200 2.39 -2.71 -20.01
CA LEU A 200 2.07 -3.29 -18.72
C LEU A 200 1.17 -4.52 -18.94
N PRO A 201 1.58 -5.73 -18.54
CA PRO A 201 0.78 -6.95 -18.69
C PRO A 201 -0.36 -7.00 -17.67
N ALA A 202 -1.34 -7.87 -17.88
CA ALA A 202 -2.36 -8.12 -16.86
C ALA A 202 -1.72 -8.55 -15.52
N GLY A 203 -2.24 -8.04 -14.41
CA GLY A 203 -1.74 -8.31 -13.06
C GLY A 203 -0.53 -7.46 -12.63
N TRP A 204 -0.06 -6.52 -13.44
CA TRP A 204 1.15 -5.72 -13.16
C TRP A 204 1.08 -4.91 -11.86
N LYS A 205 -0.10 -4.56 -11.34
CA LYS A 205 -0.26 -3.82 -10.08
C LYS A 205 -0.11 -4.68 -8.83
N THR A 206 -0.16 -6.00 -8.97
CA THR A 206 -0.21 -6.93 -7.83
C THR A 206 1.03 -6.79 -6.94
N TYR A 207 0.83 -6.61 -5.64
CA TYR A 207 1.92 -6.55 -4.67
C TYR A 207 2.27 -7.93 -4.12
N THR A 208 3.55 -8.11 -3.83
CA THR A 208 3.99 -9.14 -2.88
C THR A 208 3.52 -8.76 -1.47
N PRO A 209 3.41 -9.75 -0.55
CA PRO A 209 3.12 -9.46 0.85
C PRO A 209 4.06 -8.49 1.53
N ALA A 210 5.36 -8.52 1.19
CA ALA A 210 6.34 -7.58 1.72
C ALA A 210 6.09 -6.15 1.22
N GLU A 211 5.78 -5.97 -0.07
CA GLU A 211 5.45 -4.66 -0.64
C GLU A 211 4.15 -4.09 -0.05
N PHE A 212 3.18 -4.94 0.28
CA PHE A 212 1.89 -4.55 0.86
C PHE A 212 1.94 -4.31 2.37
N ALA A 213 2.99 -4.76 3.06
CA ALA A 213 3.05 -4.85 4.53
C ALA A 213 2.78 -3.53 5.24
N TRP A 214 3.26 -2.41 4.70
CA TRP A 214 3.13 -1.10 5.33
C TRP A 214 1.68 -0.56 5.33
N ARG A 215 0.78 -1.11 4.49
CA ARG A 215 -0.57 -0.58 4.30
C ARG A 215 -1.46 -0.86 5.52
N PRO A 216 -2.07 0.14 6.17
CA PRO A 216 -3.01 -0.08 7.27
C PRO A 216 -4.33 -0.70 6.81
N SER A 217 -4.77 -0.46 5.56
CA SER A 217 -5.96 -1.12 4.98
C SER A 217 -5.93 -2.65 5.05
N LYS A 218 -4.73 -3.24 5.17
CA LYS A 218 -4.54 -4.69 5.38
C LYS A 218 -5.30 -5.21 6.59
N TRP A 219 -5.41 -4.44 7.67
CA TRP A 219 -5.93 -4.93 8.95
C TRP A 219 -7.37 -5.43 8.86
N GLY A 220 -8.17 -4.83 7.98
CA GLY A 220 -9.53 -5.25 7.72
C GLY A 220 -9.68 -6.36 6.67
N LEU A 221 -8.59 -6.93 6.13
CA LEU A 221 -8.68 -8.07 5.21
C LEU A 221 -8.79 -9.39 5.96
N SER A 222 -9.46 -10.34 5.31
CA SER A 222 -9.63 -11.72 5.75
C SER A 222 -9.12 -12.69 4.69
N PRO A 223 -8.61 -13.88 5.07
CA PRO A 223 -8.44 -14.36 6.44
C PRO A 223 -7.38 -13.59 7.25
N ALA A 224 -7.53 -13.56 8.57
CA ALA A 224 -6.55 -12.96 9.49
C ALA A 224 -6.04 -14.02 10.48
N PRO A 225 -4.81 -13.89 11.01
CA PRO A 225 -4.28 -14.85 11.98
C PRO A 225 -5.03 -14.80 13.32
N GLY A 226 -5.53 -13.62 13.71
CA GLY A 226 -6.22 -13.43 14.99
C GLY A 226 -5.29 -13.34 16.20
N PHE A 227 -3.99 -13.26 15.99
CA PHE A 227 -2.96 -13.05 17.02
C PHE A 227 -1.75 -12.33 16.40
N GLY A 228 -0.89 -11.79 17.24
CA GLY A 228 0.35 -11.14 16.84
C GLY A 228 1.16 -10.72 18.07
N GLY A 229 2.21 -9.93 17.84
CA GLY A 229 2.96 -9.27 18.88
C GLY A 229 4.34 -8.76 18.46
N PRO A 230 5.16 -8.28 19.41
CA PRO A 230 6.45 -7.67 19.11
C PRO A 230 7.44 -8.70 18.58
N VAL A 231 8.15 -8.32 17.52
CA VAL A 231 9.29 -9.09 17.01
C VAL A 231 10.41 -9.06 18.05
N LEU A 232 11.01 -10.22 18.30
CA LEU A 232 12.11 -10.36 19.24
C LEU A 232 13.35 -9.62 18.73
N ASN A 233 13.98 -8.86 19.61
CA ASN A 233 15.28 -8.24 19.35
C ASN A 233 16.43 -9.25 19.54
N ALA A 234 17.67 -8.81 19.29
CA ALA A 234 18.85 -9.68 19.37
C ALA A 234 19.06 -10.31 20.75
N ASP A 235 18.83 -9.56 21.84
CA ASP A 235 18.99 -10.06 23.21
C ASP A 235 17.92 -11.10 23.55
N GLN A 236 16.66 -10.83 23.17
CA GLN A 236 15.55 -11.77 23.35
C GLN A 236 15.74 -13.05 22.55
N LEU A 237 16.24 -12.97 21.31
CA LEU A 237 16.58 -14.15 20.51
C LEU A 237 17.67 -14.98 21.20
N ALA A 238 18.71 -14.33 21.74
CA ALA A 238 19.80 -15.01 22.44
C ALA A 238 19.31 -15.70 23.73
N GLU A 239 18.41 -15.06 24.49
CA GLU A 239 17.82 -15.61 25.71
C GLU A 239 17.07 -16.92 25.45
N VAL A 240 16.37 -17.02 24.32
CA VAL A 240 15.59 -18.21 23.95
C VAL A 240 16.37 -19.20 23.09
N GLY A 241 17.64 -18.93 22.80
CA GLY A 241 18.54 -19.80 22.04
C GLY A 241 18.33 -19.79 20.53
N LEU A 242 17.74 -18.73 19.97
CA LEU A 242 17.56 -18.56 18.52
C LEU A 242 18.72 -17.78 17.89
N PRO A 243 19.13 -18.11 16.64
CA PRO A 243 20.17 -17.36 15.95
C PRO A 243 19.79 -15.88 15.74
N ALA A 244 20.79 -15.00 15.81
CA ALA A 244 20.61 -13.59 15.48
C ALA A 244 20.02 -13.40 14.07
N GLY A 245 19.08 -12.44 13.94
CA GLY A 245 18.40 -12.15 12.68
C GLY A 245 17.27 -13.14 12.33
N THR A 246 17.00 -14.15 13.16
CA THR A 246 15.83 -15.00 13.01
C THR A 246 14.56 -14.18 13.21
N PHE A 247 13.62 -14.25 12.27
CA PHE A 247 12.28 -13.73 12.51
C PHE A 247 11.58 -14.57 13.57
N ALA A 248 11.25 -13.93 14.69
CA ALA A 248 10.43 -14.50 15.74
C ALA A 248 9.64 -13.37 16.40
N PHE A 249 8.39 -13.62 16.80
CA PHE A 249 7.65 -12.68 17.64
C PHE A 249 7.00 -13.43 18.80
N GLU A 250 6.92 -12.75 19.94
CA GLU A 250 6.15 -13.24 21.08
C GLU A 250 4.69 -12.87 20.87
N VAL A 251 3.78 -13.83 21.05
CA VAL A 251 2.34 -13.55 21.05
C VAL A 251 2.01 -12.72 22.28
N ASP A 252 1.60 -11.47 22.09
CA ASP A 252 1.17 -10.57 23.16
C ASP A 252 -0.33 -10.26 23.12
N TYR A 253 -1.00 -10.61 22.01
CA TYR A 253 -2.45 -10.47 21.87
C TYR A 253 -3.08 -11.60 21.07
N LEU A 254 -4.33 -11.93 21.41
CA LEU A 254 -5.24 -12.74 20.61
C LEU A 254 -6.59 -12.04 20.46
N VAL A 255 -7.03 -11.77 19.24
CA VAL A 255 -8.31 -11.10 18.93
C VAL A 255 -9.49 -12.05 19.21
N THR A 256 -9.82 -12.21 20.49
CA THR A 256 -10.92 -13.05 21.00
C THR A 256 -12.17 -12.23 21.38
N TRP A 257 -12.15 -10.93 21.07
CA TRP A 257 -13.20 -9.94 21.31
C TRP A 257 -13.58 -9.20 20.02
N GLY A 258 -14.68 -8.44 20.07
CA GLY A 258 -15.16 -7.64 18.95
C GLY A 258 -15.69 -8.47 17.77
N GLU A 259 -15.83 -7.81 16.62
CA GLU A 259 -16.40 -8.40 15.40
C GLU A 259 -15.50 -9.52 14.84
N ASN A 260 -14.18 -9.40 15.02
CA ASN A 260 -13.19 -10.36 14.54
C ASN A 260 -12.85 -11.47 15.55
N GLN A 261 -13.59 -11.59 16.66
CA GLN A 261 -13.29 -12.57 17.72
C GLN A 261 -13.14 -14.02 17.26
N LYS A 262 -13.81 -14.39 16.16
CA LYS A 262 -13.80 -15.77 15.65
C LYS A 262 -12.39 -16.21 15.22
N VAL A 263 -11.59 -15.32 14.63
CA VAL A 263 -10.24 -15.69 14.17
C VAL A 263 -9.28 -15.92 15.33
N GLY A 264 -9.30 -15.08 16.36
CA GLY A 264 -8.46 -15.29 17.55
C GLY A 264 -8.94 -16.46 18.39
N LYS A 265 -10.27 -16.71 18.47
CA LYS A 265 -10.81 -17.91 19.12
C LYS A 265 -10.40 -19.20 18.41
N ALA A 266 -10.34 -19.20 17.09
CA ALA A 266 -9.85 -20.35 16.32
C ALA A 266 -8.35 -20.59 16.58
N ALA A 267 -7.53 -19.54 16.59
CA ALA A 267 -6.11 -19.65 16.95
C ALA A 267 -5.93 -20.16 18.39
N ALA A 268 -6.70 -19.63 19.35
CA ALA A 268 -6.67 -20.05 20.74
C ALA A 268 -7.07 -21.53 20.91
N ALA A 269 -8.14 -21.96 20.24
CA ALA A 269 -8.58 -23.35 20.25
C ALA A 269 -7.56 -24.31 19.62
N ALA A 270 -6.75 -23.83 18.67
CA ALA A 270 -5.64 -24.58 18.10
C ALA A 270 -4.40 -24.66 19.02
N GLY A 271 -4.38 -23.91 20.12
CA GLY A 271 -3.29 -23.90 21.09
C GLY A 271 -2.39 -22.66 21.05
N ILE A 272 -2.74 -21.61 20.27
CA ILE A 272 -2.04 -20.33 20.36
C ILE A 272 -2.43 -19.62 21.67
N HIS A 273 -1.45 -19.10 22.41
CA HIS A 273 -1.68 -18.31 23.62
C HIS A 273 -0.55 -17.28 23.79
N GLU A 274 -0.78 -16.30 24.66
CA GLU A 274 0.21 -15.28 25.00
C GLU A 274 1.51 -15.94 25.54
N GLY A 275 2.66 -15.36 25.20
CA GLY A 275 3.99 -15.86 25.55
C GLY A 275 4.55 -16.92 24.59
N LEU A 276 3.76 -17.45 23.64
CA LEU A 276 4.32 -18.31 22.59
C LEU A 276 5.21 -17.52 21.65
N ILE A 277 6.33 -18.12 21.26
CA ILE A 277 7.25 -17.55 20.27
C ILE A 277 6.92 -18.15 18.91
N VAL A 278 6.45 -17.33 17.99
CA VAL A 278 6.09 -17.73 16.63
C VAL A 278 7.24 -17.40 15.68
N LEU A 279 7.67 -18.39 14.89
CA LEU A 279 8.74 -18.27 13.89
C LEU A 279 8.21 -18.01 12.47
N GLY A 280 6.87 -17.94 12.32
CA GLY A 280 6.18 -17.86 11.04
C GLY A 280 5.30 -19.09 10.80
N THR A 281 5.38 -19.67 9.61
CA THR A 281 4.68 -20.90 9.23
C THR A 281 5.66 -22.00 8.85
N GLU A 282 5.15 -23.21 8.69
CA GLU A 282 5.93 -24.34 8.17
C GLU A 282 6.46 -24.05 6.74
N SER A 283 5.70 -23.30 5.94
CA SER A 283 6.04 -22.98 4.55
C SER A 283 6.78 -21.65 4.36
N LYS A 284 6.81 -20.76 5.37
CA LYS A 284 7.46 -19.46 5.29
C LYS A 284 7.94 -18.96 6.66
N ARG A 285 9.22 -18.59 6.76
CA ARG A 285 9.85 -18.09 8.02
C ARG A 285 10.73 -16.86 7.83
N ASP A 286 10.99 -16.46 6.60
CA ASP A 286 11.79 -15.30 6.19
C ASP A 286 10.95 -14.00 6.17
N PHE A 287 10.15 -13.77 7.22
CA PHE A 287 9.40 -12.53 7.36
C PHE A 287 10.34 -11.39 7.78
N LEU A 288 10.06 -10.18 7.29
CA LEU A 288 10.88 -8.99 7.56
C LEU A 288 10.39 -8.23 8.80
N SER A 289 9.12 -8.42 9.15
CA SER A 289 8.43 -7.74 10.24
C SER A 289 7.11 -8.44 10.57
N ILE A 290 6.51 -8.07 11.70
CA ILE A 290 5.16 -8.53 12.06
C ILE A 290 4.12 -8.10 11.01
N ASP A 291 4.27 -6.90 10.43
CA ASP A 291 3.42 -6.42 9.34
C ASP A 291 3.53 -7.30 8.08
N HIS A 292 4.73 -7.77 7.74
CA HIS A 292 4.94 -8.71 6.63
C HIS A 292 4.26 -10.05 6.92
N PHE A 293 4.36 -10.59 8.14
CA PHE A 293 3.61 -11.80 8.54
C PHE A 293 2.09 -11.61 8.37
N HIS A 294 1.53 -10.50 8.86
CA HIS A 294 0.10 -10.22 8.73
C HIS A 294 -0.35 -10.00 7.29
N ALA A 295 0.45 -9.31 6.47
CA ALA A 295 0.15 -9.12 5.05
C ALA A 295 0.21 -10.45 4.30
N TRP A 296 1.21 -11.29 4.56
CA TRP A 296 1.31 -12.62 3.95
C TRP A 296 0.11 -13.47 4.31
N TRP A 297 -0.31 -13.50 5.56
CA TRP A 297 -1.49 -14.28 5.95
C TRP A 297 -2.72 -13.87 5.14
N ARG A 298 -3.01 -12.56 5.08
CA ARG A 298 -4.19 -12.01 4.40
C ARG A 298 -4.14 -12.13 2.90
N LEU A 299 -2.95 -12.15 2.32
CA LEU A 299 -2.78 -12.21 0.87
C LEU A 299 -2.53 -13.63 0.36
N SER A 300 -2.10 -14.58 1.18
CA SER A 300 -1.69 -15.91 0.71
C SER A 300 -2.53 -17.06 1.27
N VAL A 301 -3.25 -16.86 2.38
CA VAL A 301 -4.06 -17.91 2.99
C VAL A 301 -5.47 -17.95 2.40
N SER A 302 -5.91 -19.13 1.98
CA SER A 302 -7.26 -19.35 1.46
C SER A 302 -8.25 -19.72 2.58
N PRO A 303 -9.50 -19.22 2.56
CA PRO A 303 -10.58 -19.75 3.38
C PRO A 303 -10.74 -21.27 3.22
N GLY A 304 -11.02 -21.99 4.30
CA GLY A 304 -11.13 -23.46 4.32
C GLY A 304 -9.80 -24.22 4.35
N SER A 305 -8.66 -23.52 4.26
CA SER A 305 -7.34 -24.15 4.41
C SER A 305 -6.97 -24.37 5.87
N THR A 306 -5.81 -25.01 6.12
CA THR A 306 -5.18 -25.08 7.43
C THR A 306 -3.81 -24.44 7.34
N VAL A 307 -3.55 -23.44 8.17
CA VAL A 307 -2.21 -22.83 8.28
C VAL A 307 -1.43 -23.54 9.37
N ARG A 308 -0.25 -24.05 9.02
CA ARG A 308 0.64 -24.77 9.93
C ARG A 308 1.65 -23.76 10.51
N VAL A 309 1.35 -23.22 11.68
CA VAL A 309 2.16 -22.20 12.36
C VAL A 309 3.36 -22.87 13.02
N ALA A 310 4.56 -22.34 12.79
CA ALA A 310 5.77 -22.83 13.42
C ALA A 310 6.05 -22.04 14.69
N VAL A 311 6.11 -22.71 15.83
CA VAL A 311 6.39 -22.11 17.14
C VAL A 311 7.67 -22.67 17.74
N TRP A 312 8.35 -21.87 18.54
CA TRP A 312 9.53 -22.27 19.28
C TRP A 312 9.14 -22.70 20.69
N ASN A 313 9.48 -23.94 21.06
CA ASN A 313 9.24 -24.49 22.39
C ASN A 313 10.50 -25.21 22.88
N ALA A 314 11.11 -24.69 23.95
CA ALA A 314 12.20 -25.33 24.69
C ALA A 314 13.33 -25.93 23.82
N GLY A 315 13.77 -25.23 22.76
CA GLY A 315 14.86 -25.68 21.88
C GLY A 315 14.42 -26.45 20.64
N ALA A 316 13.12 -26.65 20.44
CA ALA A 316 12.55 -27.33 19.28
C ALA A 316 11.50 -26.48 18.57
N VAL A 317 11.31 -26.76 17.28
CA VAL A 317 10.21 -26.19 16.50
C VAL A 317 9.03 -27.14 16.55
N GLU A 318 7.89 -26.64 17.03
CA GLU A 318 6.61 -27.35 17.01
C GLU A 318 5.69 -26.73 15.95
N ILE A 319 4.76 -27.53 15.43
CA ILE A 319 3.80 -27.09 14.41
C ILE A 319 2.39 -27.13 14.96
N ILE A 320 1.74 -25.97 14.98
CA ILE A 320 0.35 -25.78 15.40
C ILE A 320 -0.53 -25.60 14.15
N PRO A 321 -1.42 -26.57 13.83
CA PRO A 321 -2.34 -26.43 12.72
C PRO A 321 -3.55 -25.58 13.11
N ILE A 322 -3.75 -24.46 12.41
CA ILE A 322 -4.89 -23.55 12.62
C ILE A 322 -5.84 -23.68 11.42
N PRO A 323 -7.07 -24.21 11.61
CA PRO A 323 -8.07 -24.27 10.55
C PRO A 323 -8.62 -22.86 10.26
N ILE A 324 -8.75 -22.53 8.98
CA ILE A 324 -9.25 -21.24 8.52
C ILE A 324 -10.71 -21.41 8.10
N SER A 325 -11.63 -20.66 8.72
CA SER A 325 -13.06 -20.75 8.37
C SER A 325 -13.31 -20.44 6.89
N LEU A 326 -14.34 -21.08 6.31
CA LEU A 326 -14.79 -20.79 4.95
C LEU A 326 -15.48 -19.43 4.85
N ARG A 327 -16.20 -19.01 5.90
CA ARG A 327 -16.80 -17.68 6.13
C ARG A 327 -17.05 -17.46 7.63
#